data_AF-A0A1Q7HFG5-F1
#
_entry.id   AF-A0A1Q7HFG5-F1
#
_cell.length_a   1.000
_cell.length_b   1.000
_cell.length_c   1.000
_cell.angle_alpha   90.00
_cell.angle_beta   90.00
_cell.angle_gamma   90.00
#
_symmetry.space_group_name_H-M   'P 1'
#
loop_
_entity.id
_entity.type
_entity.pdbx_description
1 polymer ?
#
loop_
_entity_poly.entity_id
_entity_poly.type
_entity_poly.pdbx_seq_one_letter_code
_entity_poly.pdbx_strand_id
1 'polypeptide(L)'
;MAGDRLAGVAPAVIARRFHTTLTDVIVAVCRRLRETTGLSRVVLTGGCFLNAILSSDAASRLTRAGFEVYRHRLVPPGDGGICLGQLAVAAVRHAAAREVSITT
;
A
#
# COMPACT_ATOMS: atom_id res chain seq x y z
N MET A 1 -0.31 -3.82 23.24
CA MET A 1 -1.76 -3.78 22.97
C MET A 1 -2.57 -4.71 23.88
N ALA A 2 -2.33 -6.02 23.88
CA ALA A 2 -2.98 -6.91 24.85
C ALA A 2 -2.66 -6.52 26.31
N GLY A 3 -1.38 -6.24 26.60
CA GLY A 3 -0.95 -5.69 27.90
C GLY A 3 -1.54 -4.31 28.20
N ASP A 4 -1.67 -3.43 27.20
CA ASP A 4 -2.30 -2.10 27.39
C ASP A 4 -3.76 -2.22 27.82
N ARG A 5 -4.49 -3.20 27.24
CA ARG A 5 -5.89 -3.46 27.59
C ARG A 5 -6.03 -3.97 29.02
N LEU A 6 -5.12 -4.86 29.45
CA LEU A 6 -5.08 -5.34 30.83
C LEU A 6 -4.69 -4.24 31.82
N ALA A 7 -3.87 -3.28 31.39
CA ALA A 7 -3.46 -2.12 32.18
C ALA A 7 -4.47 -0.97 32.18
N GLY A 8 -5.67 -1.14 31.60
CA GLY A 8 -6.73 -0.13 31.61
C GLY A 8 -6.44 1.10 30.72
N VAL A 9 -5.51 1.00 29.76
CA VAL A 9 -5.23 2.10 28.83
C VAL A 9 -6.46 2.40 27.97
N ALA A 10 -6.74 3.69 27.77
CA ALA A 10 -7.88 4.13 26.98
C ALA A 10 -7.88 3.51 25.57
N PRO A 11 -9.02 2.96 25.07
CA PRO A 11 -9.10 2.31 23.77
C PRO A 11 -8.61 3.18 22.60
N ALA A 12 -8.88 4.49 22.63
CA ALA A 12 -8.40 5.43 21.61
C ALA A 12 -6.87 5.49 21.52
N VAL A 13 -6.17 5.41 22.67
CA VAL A 13 -4.71 5.40 22.72
C VAL A 13 -4.17 4.09 22.15
N ILE A 14 -4.78 2.95 22.52
CA ILE A 14 -4.41 1.64 21.98
C ILE A 14 -4.61 1.63 20.45
N ALA A 15 -5.74 2.14 19.97
CA ALA A 15 -6.03 2.23 18.53
C ALA A 15 -5.03 3.12 17.79
N ARG A 16 -4.65 4.28 18.33
CA ARG A 16 -3.64 5.15 17.71
C ARG A 16 -2.26 4.49 17.67
N ARG A 17 -1.87 3.80 18.74
CA ARG A 17 -0.62 3.01 18.79
C ARG A 17 -0.64 1.93 17.71
N PHE A 18 -1.75 1.21 17.54
CA PHE A 18 -1.90 0.21 16.49
C PHE A 18 -1.70 0.78 15.10
N HIS A 19 -2.38 1.87 14.75
CA HIS A 19 -2.19 2.51 13.45
C HIS A 19 -0.74 2.95 13.24
N THR A 20 -0.13 3.55 14.26
CA THR A 20 1.27 3.99 14.22
C THR A 20 2.23 2.83 13.97
N THR A 21 2.08 1.74 14.73
CA THR A 21 2.90 0.53 14.56
C THR A 21 2.73 -0.06 13.16
N LEU A 22 1.50 -0.13 12.64
CA LEU A 22 1.26 -0.64 11.29
C LEU A 22 1.93 0.23 10.22
N THR A 23 1.86 1.55 10.38
CA THR A 23 2.58 2.48 9.49
C THR A 23 4.09 2.27 9.53
N ASP A 24 4.67 2.10 10.72
CA ASP A 24 6.11 1.88 10.88
C ASP A 24 6.57 0.56 10.25
N VAL A 25 5.77 -0.50 10.41
CA VAL A 25 6.02 -1.79 9.75
C VAL A 25 6.00 -1.64 8.22
N ILE A 26 5.01 -0.93 7.66
CA ILE A 26 4.94 -0.69 6.20
C ILE A 26 6.22 0.01 5.71
N VAL A 27 6.66 1.08 6.39
CA VAL A 27 7.86 1.83 6.00
C VAL A 27 9.12 0.96 6.10
N ALA A 28 9.25 0.17 7.18
CA ALA A 28 10.39 -0.72 7.37
C ALA A 28 10.48 -1.78 6.26
N VAL A 29 9.35 -2.41 5.91
CA VAL A 29 9.28 -3.40 4.82
C VAL A 29 9.62 -2.76 3.47
N CYS A 30 9.07 -1.59 3.15
CA CYS A 30 9.40 -0.88 1.91
C CYS A 30 10.89 -0.53 1.82
N ARG A 31 11.52 -0.07 2.91
CA ARG A 31 12.96 0.20 2.95
C ARG A 31 13.77 -1.06 2.67
N ARG A 32 13.42 -2.16 3.33
CA ARG A 32 14.10 -3.44 3.14
C ARG A 32 13.97 -3.95 1.70
N LEU A 33 12.78 -3.85 1.11
CA LEU A 33 12.56 -4.21 -0.30
C LEU A 33 13.35 -3.31 -1.25
N ARG A 34 13.47 -2.01 -0.95
CA ARG A 34 14.29 -1.09 -1.77
C ARG A 34 15.77 -1.48 -1.77
N GLU A 35 16.31 -1.92 -0.63
CA GLU A 35 17.70 -2.40 -0.56
C GLU A 35 17.97 -3.58 -1.50
N THR A 36 17.00 -4.49 -1.66
CA THR A 36 17.17 -5.69 -2.48
C THR A 36 16.70 -5.55 -3.93
N THR A 37 15.80 -4.61 -4.22
CA THR A 37 15.18 -4.45 -5.56
C THR A 37 15.49 -3.14 -6.24
N GLY A 38 15.99 -2.14 -5.52
CA GLY A 38 16.18 -0.77 -6.02
C GLY A 38 14.87 0.02 -6.20
N LEU A 39 13.70 -0.54 -5.90
CA LEU A 39 12.41 0.11 -6.15
C LEU A 39 12.11 1.22 -5.13
N SER A 40 11.73 2.39 -5.64
CA SER A 40 11.37 3.59 -4.84
C SER A 40 9.92 4.05 -5.02
N ARG A 41 9.15 3.39 -5.89
CA ARG A 41 7.73 3.66 -6.13
C ARG A 41 6.87 2.73 -5.29
N VAL A 42 5.93 3.29 -4.53
CA VAL A 42 5.01 2.54 -3.66
C VAL A 42 3.57 2.93 -3.99
N VAL A 43 2.71 1.94 -4.21
CA VAL A 43 1.27 2.15 -4.42
C VAL A 43 0.53 1.64 -3.18
N LEU A 44 -0.27 2.50 -2.55
CA LEU A 44 -1.13 2.12 -1.43
C LEU A 44 -2.50 1.70 -1.95
N THR A 45 -2.80 0.41 -1.91
CA THR A 45 -4.01 -0.22 -2.45
C THR A 45 -4.55 -1.31 -1.52
N GLY A 46 -5.79 -1.75 -1.73
CA GLY A 46 -6.51 -2.69 -0.89
C GLY A 46 -7.46 -1.98 0.09
N GLY A 47 -8.51 -2.69 0.51
CA GLY A 47 -9.58 -2.12 1.35
C GLY A 47 -9.11 -1.52 2.68
N CYS A 48 -7.97 -1.98 3.23
CA CYS A 48 -7.37 -1.42 4.44
C CYS A 48 -7.01 0.07 4.31
N PHE A 49 -6.67 0.53 3.09
CA PHE A 49 -6.31 1.93 2.84
C PHE A 49 -7.51 2.85 2.61
N LEU A 50 -8.75 2.34 2.77
CA LEU A 50 -9.93 3.19 3.02
C LEU A 50 -9.87 3.83 4.41
N ASN A 51 -9.10 3.26 5.34
CA ASN A 51 -8.84 3.87 6.64
C ASN A 51 -8.00 5.15 6.45
N ALA A 52 -8.63 6.31 6.69
CA ALA A 52 -7.99 7.61 6.47
C ALA A 52 -6.73 7.82 7.31
N ILE A 53 -6.70 7.32 8.56
CA ILE A 53 -5.54 7.42 9.44
C ILE A 53 -4.37 6.62 8.86
N LEU A 54 -4.59 5.34 8.54
CA LEU A 54 -3.54 4.49 7.98
C LEU A 54 -3.04 5.03 6.63
N SER A 55 -3.96 5.42 5.74
CA SER A 55 -3.64 5.92 4.40
C SER A 55 -2.83 7.20 4.43
N SER A 56 -3.22 8.17 5.27
CA SER A 56 -2.49 9.43 5.43
C SER A 56 -1.14 9.26 6.11
N ASP A 57 -1.07 8.52 7.22
CA ASP A 57 0.16 8.30 7.96
C ASP A 57 1.18 7.50 7.13
N ALA A 58 0.75 6.45 6.43
CA ALA A 58 1.60 5.66 5.53
C ALA A 58 2.15 6.49 4.39
N ALA A 59 1.29 7.25 3.69
CA ALA A 59 1.74 8.13 2.62
C ALA A 59 2.76 9.15 3.13
N SER A 60 2.47 9.83 4.23
CA SER A 60 3.36 10.84 4.81
C SER A 60 4.72 10.26 5.21
N ARG A 61 4.75 9.12 5.92
CA ARG A 61 6.01 8.51 6.37
C ARG A 61 6.82 7.91 5.24
N LEU A 62 6.18 7.29 4.24
CA LEU A 62 6.86 6.77 3.05
C LEU A 62 7.47 7.90 2.22
N THR A 63 6.72 9.00 1.99
CA THR A 63 7.26 10.18 1.31
C THR A 63 8.48 10.75 2.04
N ARG A 64 8.40 10.90 3.38
CA ARG A 64 9.57 11.33 4.18
C ARG A 64 10.75 10.34 4.12
N ALA A 65 10.49 9.07 3.87
CA ALA A 65 11.53 8.05 3.68
C ALA A 65 12.10 8.01 2.24
N GLY A 66 11.71 8.97 1.39
CA GLY A 66 12.19 9.12 0.02
C GLY A 66 11.52 8.18 -0.98
N PHE A 67 10.31 7.69 -0.69
CA PHE A 67 9.50 6.96 -1.66
C PHE A 67 8.58 7.90 -2.44
N GLU A 68 8.37 7.59 -3.71
CA GLU A 68 7.30 8.17 -4.50
C GLU A 68 6.02 7.35 -4.26
N VAL A 69 5.01 7.99 -3.67
CA VAL A 69 3.81 7.30 -3.17
C VAL A 69 2.59 7.63 -4.02
N TYR A 70 1.94 6.59 -4.53
CA TYR A 70 0.69 6.70 -5.28
C TYR A 70 -0.48 6.17 -4.46
N ARG A 71 -1.62 6.85 -4.59
CA ARG A 71 -2.89 6.49 -3.95
C ARG A 71 -4.01 6.55 -4.95
N HIS A 72 -5.04 5.75 -4.70
CA HIS A 72 -6.29 5.77 -5.42
C HIS A 72 -7.01 7.12 -5.30
N ARG A 73 -7.54 7.62 -6.42
CA ARG A 73 -8.33 8.87 -6.49
C ARG A 73 -9.64 8.72 -7.26
N LEU A 74 -9.61 7.98 -8.36
CA LEU A 74 -10.76 7.83 -9.28
C LEU A 74 -11.54 6.53 -9.05
N VAL A 75 -10.87 5.49 -8.58
CA VAL A 75 -11.47 4.20 -8.22
C VAL A 75 -11.13 3.88 -6.77
N PRO A 76 -11.96 3.10 -6.05
CA PRO A 76 -11.65 2.72 -4.70
C PRO A 76 -10.47 1.74 -4.66
N PRO A 77 -9.63 1.77 -3.61
CA PRO A 77 -8.49 0.87 -3.46
C PRO A 77 -8.87 -0.60 -3.21
N GLY A 78 -10.13 -0.88 -2.84
CA GLY A 78 -10.63 -2.23 -2.57
C GLY A 78 -11.34 -2.87 -3.75
N ASP A 79 -12.23 -3.82 -3.47
CA ASP A 79 -12.85 -4.70 -4.46
C ASP A 79 -13.68 -3.93 -5.52
N GLY A 80 -14.23 -2.77 -5.17
CA GLY A 80 -14.91 -1.90 -6.14
C GLY A 80 -14.02 -1.39 -7.29
N GLY A 81 -12.70 -1.49 -7.17
CA GLY A 81 -11.72 -1.11 -8.21
C GLY A 81 -10.94 -2.29 -8.78
N ILE A 82 -11.18 -3.53 -8.33
CA ILE A 82 -10.35 -4.69 -8.69
C ILE A 82 -10.44 -5.03 -10.18
N CYS A 83 -11.62 -4.90 -10.78
CA CYS A 83 -11.85 -5.20 -12.19
C CYS A 83 -11.00 -4.31 -13.11
N LEU A 84 -10.77 -3.04 -12.72
CA LEU A 84 -9.91 -2.14 -13.48
C LEU A 84 -8.46 -2.63 -13.48
N GLY A 85 -7.95 -3.04 -12.31
CA GLY A 85 -6.60 -3.60 -12.20
C GLY A 85 -6.43 -4.89 -13.02
N GLN A 86 -7.43 -5.76 -12.99
CA GLN A 86 -7.46 -6.99 -13.79
C GLN A 86 -7.42 -6.69 -15.30
N LEU A 87 -8.28 -5.78 -15.77
CA LEU A 87 -8.32 -5.39 -17.18
C LEU A 87 -7.00 -4.75 -17.63
N ALA A 88 -6.41 -3.87 -16.82
CA ALA A 88 -5.13 -3.23 -17.14
C ALA A 88 -3.99 -4.26 -17.28
N VAL A 89 -3.90 -5.22 -16.35
CA VAL A 89 -2.90 -6.31 -16.42
C VAL A 89 -3.15 -7.20 -17.65
N ALA A 90 -4.40 -7.53 -17.95
CA ALA A 90 -4.75 -8.33 -19.13
C ALA A 90 -4.37 -7.62 -20.43
N ALA A 91 -4.65 -6.31 -20.54
CA ALA A 91 -4.30 -5.51 -21.71
C ALA A 91 -2.79 -5.47 -21.96
N VAL A 92 -1.99 -5.25 -20.93
CA VAL A 92 -0.51 -5.25 -21.03
C VAL A 92 0.01 -6.63 -21.45
N ARG A 93 -0.51 -7.70 -20.85
CA ARG A 93 -0.13 -9.08 -21.22
C ARG A 93 -0.52 -9.42 -22.65
N HIS A 94 -1.69 -8.98 -23.10
CA HIS A 94 -2.16 -9.21 -24.46
C HIS A 94 -1.31 -8.47 -25.50
N ALA A 95 -0.93 -7.21 -25.23
CA ALA A 95 -0.05 -6.46 -26.12
C ALA A 95 1.33 -7.13 -26.27
N ALA A 96 1.95 -7.55 -25.15
CA ALA A 96 3.23 -8.24 -25.17
C ALA A 96 3.19 -9.56 -25.97
N ALA A 97 2.09 -10.32 -25.87
CA ALA A 97 1.90 -11.54 -26.65
C ALA A 97 1.79 -11.29 -28.17
N ARG A 98 1.25 -10.13 -28.58
CA ARG A 98 1.11 -9.77 -29.99
C ARG A 98 2.44 -9.34 -30.63
N GLU A 99 3.30 -8.64 -29.91
CA GLU A 99 4.62 -8.22 -30.43
C GLU A 99 5.54 -9.42 -30.71
N VAL A 100 5.49 -10.46 -29.87
CA VAL A 100 6.26 -11.70 -30.08
C VAL A 100 5.80 -12.44 -31.34
N SER A 101 4.51 -12.40 -31.65
CA SER A 101 3.93 -13.09 -32.82
C SER A 101 4.14 -12.35 -34.15
N ILE A 102 4.56 -11.08 -34.15
CA ILE A 102 4.84 -10.28 -35.37
C ILE A 102 6.33 -10.37 -35.76
N THR A 103 7.19 -10.76 -34.83
CA THR A 103 8.66 -10.85 -35.04
C THR A 103 9.13 -12.28 -35.36
N THR A 104 8.20 -13.25 -35.41
CA THR A 104 8.46 -14.64 -35.86
C THR A 104 7.87 -14.82 -37.25
#